data_AF-A0A7V8WNU6-F1
#
_entry.id   AF-A0A7V8WNU6-F1
#
_cell.length_a   1.000
_cell.length_b   1.000
_cell.length_c   1.000
_cell.angle_alpha   90.00
_cell.angle_beta   90.00
_cell.angle_gamma   90.00
#
_symmetry.space_group_name_H-M   'P 1'
#
loop_
_entity.id
_entity.type
_entity.pdbx_description
1 polymer ?
#
loop_
_entity_poly.entity_id
_entity_poly.type
_entity_poly.pdbx_seq_one_letter_code
_entity_poly.pdbx_strand_id
1 'polypeptide(L)'
;MTVESGREVRPVAAHRPDLLAALDRAYGLAVAGSPVSSRSPSTAGNGAPTAPPLAPAARPFAPPAVPPARGAGGPVNPPDKVKGSASVATEEEQRDPNLADFLTALMDGGGSDLHLTTGSPPVIRVNGDLKRLPGYRPLQRVDLQTLLYAILTQKQREVFEENLELDLSYQLPGKARFRVNVFQQRDAVGAVMRLIPFEIKSVADLGLPATVKDFTNLRRGMVLVTGITGSGKSTTLAALVDRINSERPEHIMTVEDPIEFLHRHKKSLINQREVGTDTHGFAEALKHVLRQDPDVILVGEMRDLETISTALTAAETGHLVFGTLHTQDAPQSVDRIIDVFPPHQQEQIRVMLAGALSGIVSQQLVPTADGKGRAVAVEVLVATPAVRNLIREGKTHQIYTSMQAGGKYGMQVMDQHLAELVKKGKVTYDMGLERCHHAEEFNRLAGKG
;
A
#
# COMPACT_ATOMS: atom_id res chain seq x y z
N MET A 1 25.29 -39.62 26.73
CA MET A 1 24.01 -40.31 26.51
C MET A 1 23.17 -39.40 25.63
N THR A 2 23.02 -39.81 24.39
CA THR A 2 22.28 -39.21 23.27
C THR A 2 20.78 -39.12 23.55
N VAL A 3 20.09 -38.17 22.89
CA VAL A 3 18.87 -38.26 22.03
C VAL A 3 18.37 -36.80 21.84
N GLU A 4 18.74 -36.09 20.77
CA GLU A 4 18.02 -35.96 19.47
C GLU A 4 16.52 -35.59 19.55
N SER A 5 16.17 -34.36 19.15
CA SER A 5 14.98 -34.11 18.31
C SER A 5 15.16 -32.82 17.51
N GLY A 6 15.90 -32.94 16.40
CA GLY A 6 15.92 -31.95 15.35
C GLY A 6 14.57 -31.94 14.63
N ARG A 7 13.83 -30.84 14.70
CA ARG A 7 12.78 -30.53 13.73
C ARG A 7 13.49 -30.10 12.44
N GLU A 8 13.58 -31.01 11.47
CA GLU A 8 13.92 -30.69 10.09
C GLU A 8 12.95 -29.64 9.55
N VAL A 9 13.43 -28.41 9.37
CA VAL A 9 12.77 -27.41 8.56
C VAL A 9 12.97 -27.83 7.12
N ARG A 10 11.89 -28.31 6.45
CA ARG A 10 11.93 -28.59 5.00
C ARG A 10 12.42 -27.34 4.26
N PRO A 11 13.34 -27.47 3.29
CA PRO A 11 13.80 -26.32 2.52
C PRO A 11 12.62 -25.66 1.80
N VAL A 12 12.49 -24.35 1.96
CA VAL A 12 11.52 -23.53 1.21
C VAL A 12 11.83 -23.70 -0.27
N ALA A 13 10.83 -24.15 -1.04
CA ALA A 13 11.00 -24.47 -2.45
C ALA A 13 11.61 -23.28 -3.23
N ALA A 14 12.67 -23.60 -3.98
CA ALA A 14 13.21 -22.76 -5.05
C ALA A 14 12.10 -22.40 -6.06
N HIS A 15 12.31 -21.32 -6.81
CA HIS A 15 11.44 -20.86 -7.92
C HIS A 15 10.74 -22.02 -8.63
N ARG A 16 9.41 -21.98 -8.76
CA ARG A 16 8.58 -23.06 -9.33
C ARG A 16 8.10 -22.69 -10.74
N PRO A 17 8.92 -22.88 -11.79
CA PRO A 17 8.63 -22.44 -13.16
C PRO A 17 7.40 -23.12 -13.77
N ASP A 18 7.00 -24.28 -13.24
CA ASP A 18 5.84 -25.05 -13.65
C ASP A 18 4.51 -24.34 -13.34
N LEU A 19 4.41 -23.67 -12.19
CA LEU A 19 3.20 -22.93 -11.81
C LEU A 19 3.08 -21.62 -12.59
N LEU A 20 4.21 -20.97 -12.84
CA LEU A 20 4.31 -19.77 -13.68
C LEU A 20 3.87 -20.05 -15.11
N ALA A 21 4.37 -21.12 -15.71
CA ALA A 21 3.96 -21.53 -17.04
C ALA A 21 2.46 -21.88 -17.09
N ALA A 22 1.89 -22.40 -16.01
CA ALA A 22 0.45 -22.65 -15.92
C ALA A 22 -0.37 -21.35 -15.82
N LEU A 23 0.10 -20.36 -15.04
CA LEU A 23 -0.52 -19.04 -14.95
C LEU A 23 -0.47 -18.29 -16.29
N ASP A 24 0.66 -18.35 -17.00
CA ASP A 24 0.79 -17.78 -18.33
C ASP A 24 -0.14 -18.48 -19.34
N ARG A 25 -0.17 -19.81 -19.38
CA ARG A 25 -1.11 -20.56 -20.24
C ARG A 25 -2.58 -20.25 -19.94
N ALA A 26 -2.94 -20.10 -18.68
CA ALA A 26 -4.33 -19.89 -18.27
C ALA A 26 -4.79 -18.42 -18.47
N TYR A 27 -3.89 -17.45 -18.33
CA TYR A 27 -4.26 -16.03 -18.20
C TYR A 27 -3.37 -15.03 -18.95
N GLY A 28 -2.37 -15.47 -19.73
CA GLY A 28 -1.49 -14.63 -20.55
C GLY A 28 -0.64 -13.63 -19.77
N LEU A 29 -0.07 -14.05 -18.64
CA LEU A 29 0.72 -13.19 -17.76
C LEU A 29 2.19 -13.16 -18.22
N ALA A 30 2.63 -12.04 -18.81
CA ALA A 30 4.01 -11.85 -19.24
C ALA A 30 5.00 -11.86 -18.07
N VAL A 31 6.05 -12.68 -18.18
CA VAL A 31 7.10 -12.86 -17.17
C VAL A 31 7.98 -11.62 -17.06
N ALA A 32 8.13 -11.07 -15.85
CA ALA A 32 9.18 -10.10 -15.56
C ALA A 32 10.51 -10.83 -15.32
N GLY A 33 11.37 -10.90 -16.36
CA GLY A 33 12.80 -11.15 -16.20
C GLY A 33 13.43 -12.23 -17.09
N SER A 34 14.02 -11.82 -18.23
CA SER A 34 15.30 -12.31 -18.81
C SER A 34 15.51 -11.73 -20.23
N PRO A 35 16.76 -11.61 -20.74
CA PRO A 35 17.15 -10.56 -21.67
C PRO A 35 16.67 -10.80 -23.11
N VAL A 36 16.27 -9.71 -23.74
CA VAL A 36 15.91 -9.65 -25.16
C VAL A 36 17.13 -10.01 -26.01
N SER A 37 17.11 -11.20 -26.60
CA SER A 37 18.00 -11.56 -27.70
C SER A 37 17.50 -10.88 -28.98
N SER A 38 18.32 -9.96 -29.49
CA SER A 38 18.17 -9.28 -30.78
C SER A 38 17.89 -10.23 -31.95
N ARG A 39 16.80 -9.99 -32.66
CA ARG A 39 16.68 -10.33 -34.09
C ARG A 39 16.29 -9.07 -34.86
N SER A 40 17.15 -8.71 -35.81
CA SER A 40 16.99 -7.62 -36.77
C SER A 40 15.90 -7.92 -37.82
N PRO A 41 15.36 -6.89 -38.49
CA PRO A 41 14.07 -6.96 -39.18
C PRO A 41 14.21 -7.38 -40.65
N SER A 42 13.23 -8.13 -41.17
CA SER A 42 13.01 -8.29 -42.60
C SER A 42 11.79 -7.50 -43.06
N THR A 43 12.02 -6.82 -44.17
CA THR A 43 11.17 -5.89 -44.95
C THR A 43 9.79 -6.40 -45.41
N ALA A 44 8.91 -5.41 -45.61
CA ALA A 44 7.91 -5.24 -46.68
C ALA A 44 6.42 -5.47 -46.34
N GLY A 45 5.60 -4.45 -46.67
CA GLY A 45 4.17 -4.63 -46.96
C GLY A 45 3.25 -3.50 -46.52
N ASN A 46 3.01 -2.52 -47.39
CA ASN A 46 1.96 -1.50 -47.29
C ASN A 46 0.55 -2.11 -47.13
N GLY A 47 -0.29 -1.51 -46.28
CA GLY A 47 -1.74 -1.74 -46.26
C GLY A 47 -2.44 -0.86 -45.22
N ALA A 48 -3.25 0.09 -45.67
CA ALA A 48 -4.05 1.01 -44.85
C ALA A 48 -5.15 0.28 -44.04
N PRO A 49 -5.62 0.83 -42.90
CA PRO A 49 -6.56 0.15 -42.02
C PRO A 49 -8.02 0.37 -42.46
N THR A 50 -8.78 -0.72 -42.60
CA THR A 50 -10.24 -0.72 -42.70
C THR A 50 -10.85 -1.00 -41.32
N ALA A 51 -11.74 -0.11 -40.87
CA ALA A 51 -12.46 -0.21 -39.60
C ALA A 51 -13.46 -1.39 -39.57
N PRO A 52 -13.65 -2.08 -38.43
CA PRO A 52 -14.72 -3.06 -38.26
C PRO A 52 -16.05 -2.40 -37.84
N PRO A 53 -17.21 -2.98 -38.19
CA PRO A 53 -18.52 -2.38 -37.93
C PRO A 53 -19.02 -2.60 -36.49
N LEU A 54 -19.86 -1.67 -36.04
CA LEU A 54 -20.58 -1.65 -34.77
C LEU A 54 -21.56 -2.84 -34.62
N ALA A 55 -21.50 -3.51 -33.46
CA ALA A 55 -22.47 -4.53 -33.07
C ALA A 55 -23.76 -3.91 -32.47
N PRO A 56 -24.96 -4.48 -32.73
CA PRO A 56 -26.21 -3.94 -32.21
C PRO A 56 -26.53 -4.39 -30.76
N ALA A 57 -27.35 -3.56 -30.11
CA ALA A 57 -27.70 -3.58 -28.69
C ALA A 57 -28.38 -4.88 -28.18
N ALA A 58 -28.01 -5.28 -26.97
CA ALA A 58 -28.58 -6.41 -26.23
C ALA A 58 -30.01 -6.11 -25.72
N ARG A 59 -30.92 -7.08 -25.89
CA ARG A 59 -32.27 -7.09 -25.28
C ARG A 59 -32.22 -7.79 -23.91
N PRO A 60 -33.08 -7.40 -22.96
CA PRO A 60 -33.07 -7.94 -21.59
C PRO A 60 -33.61 -9.38 -21.51
N PHE A 61 -32.92 -10.19 -20.70
CA PHE A 61 -33.23 -11.59 -20.39
C PHE A 61 -34.35 -11.66 -19.32
N ALA A 62 -35.41 -12.43 -19.57
CA ALA A 62 -36.44 -12.77 -18.59
C ALA A 62 -36.20 -14.20 -18.05
N PRO A 63 -36.48 -14.49 -16.76
CA PRO A 63 -36.19 -15.79 -16.15
C PRO A 63 -37.20 -16.88 -16.55
N PRO A 64 -36.80 -18.15 -16.68
CA PRO A 64 -37.72 -19.24 -17.00
C PRO A 64 -38.54 -19.70 -15.78
N ALA A 65 -39.80 -20.05 -16.04
CA ALA A 65 -40.79 -20.52 -15.09
C ALA A 65 -40.59 -22.01 -14.71
N VAL A 66 -40.92 -22.34 -13.45
CA VAL A 66 -40.91 -23.68 -12.85
C VAL A 66 -42.20 -24.43 -13.20
N PRO A 67 -42.16 -25.67 -13.72
CA PRO A 67 -43.36 -26.51 -13.85
C PRO A 67 -43.64 -27.34 -12.58
N PRO A 68 -44.91 -27.66 -12.28
CA PRO A 68 -45.30 -28.28 -11.01
C PRO A 68 -45.20 -29.80 -11.00
N ALA A 69 -45.09 -30.35 -9.78
CA ALA A 69 -45.03 -31.76 -9.45
C ALA A 69 -46.36 -32.52 -9.72
N ARG A 70 -46.25 -33.76 -10.21
CA ARG A 70 -47.28 -34.80 -10.10
C ARG A 70 -46.61 -36.14 -9.79
N GLY A 71 -47.24 -36.91 -8.89
CA GLY A 71 -46.69 -38.14 -8.34
C GLY A 71 -47.32 -39.45 -8.85
N ALA A 72 -46.82 -40.52 -8.21
CA ALA A 72 -47.33 -41.89 -8.04
C ALA A 72 -47.23 -42.92 -9.20
N GLY A 73 -46.44 -44.00 -8.95
CA GLY A 73 -46.96 -45.37 -9.05
C GLY A 73 -46.31 -46.40 -10.01
N GLY A 74 -45.15 -46.98 -9.65
CA GLY A 74 -44.68 -48.39 -9.87
C GLY A 74 -44.58 -49.01 -11.29
N PRO A 75 -44.03 -50.25 -11.45
CA PRO A 75 -43.16 -51.04 -10.60
C PRO A 75 -41.73 -51.25 -11.18
N VAL A 76 -40.86 -51.78 -10.33
CA VAL A 76 -39.41 -51.98 -10.52
C VAL A 76 -39.11 -53.33 -11.22
N ASN A 77 -38.17 -53.35 -12.17
CA ASN A 77 -37.46 -54.55 -12.63
C ASN A 77 -35.93 -54.28 -12.66
N PRO A 78 -35.07 -55.29 -12.42
CA PRO A 78 -33.65 -55.09 -12.10
C PRO A 78 -32.77 -54.83 -13.34
N PRO A 79 -31.53 -54.33 -13.16
CA PRO A 79 -30.76 -53.70 -14.25
C PRO A 79 -29.94 -54.71 -15.05
N ASP A 80 -29.96 -54.54 -16.38
CA ASP A 80 -28.98 -55.14 -17.28
C ASP A 80 -27.62 -54.42 -17.14
N LYS A 81 -26.58 -55.23 -16.94
CA LYS A 81 -25.18 -54.82 -16.85
C LYS A 81 -24.70 -54.24 -18.18
N VAL A 82 -24.63 -52.92 -18.29
CA VAL A 82 -23.83 -52.26 -19.34
C VAL A 82 -22.42 -52.03 -18.81
N LYS A 83 -21.46 -52.68 -19.48
CA LYS A 83 -20.03 -52.58 -19.24
C LYS A 83 -19.55 -51.14 -19.37
N GLY A 84 -18.76 -50.70 -18.38
CA GLY A 84 -18.11 -49.40 -18.38
C GLY A 84 -17.14 -49.23 -19.55
N SER A 85 -17.14 -48.03 -20.12
CA SER A 85 -15.93 -47.41 -20.64
C SER A 85 -15.67 -46.18 -19.78
N ALA A 86 -14.88 -46.38 -18.72
CA ALA A 86 -14.29 -45.27 -18.01
C ALA A 86 -13.26 -44.65 -18.96
N SER A 87 -13.59 -43.48 -19.50
CA SER A 87 -12.61 -42.59 -20.09
C SER A 87 -11.58 -42.26 -19.02
N VAL A 88 -10.35 -42.70 -19.22
CA VAL A 88 -9.18 -42.36 -18.41
C VAL A 88 -8.96 -40.85 -18.55
N ALA A 89 -9.55 -40.08 -17.65
CA ALA A 89 -9.08 -38.73 -17.37
C ALA A 89 -7.72 -38.91 -16.69
N THR A 90 -6.66 -38.44 -17.35
CA THR A 90 -5.34 -38.31 -16.77
C THR A 90 -5.45 -37.61 -15.41
N GLU A 91 -5.04 -38.31 -14.36
CA GLU A 91 -4.83 -37.74 -13.04
C GLU A 91 -3.74 -36.66 -13.16
N GLU A 92 -4.14 -35.41 -13.39
CA GLU A 92 -3.27 -34.28 -13.10
C GLU A 92 -2.92 -34.40 -11.61
N GLU A 93 -1.63 -34.64 -11.29
CA GLU A 93 -1.11 -34.70 -9.91
C GLU A 93 -1.67 -33.52 -9.10
N GLN A 94 -2.69 -33.79 -8.29
CA GLN A 94 -3.35 -32.78 -7.48
C GLN A 94 -2.39 -32.39 -6.36
N ARG A 95 -1.96 -31.13 -6.38
CA ARG A 95 -0.94 -30.62 -5.44
C ARG A 95 -1.55 -30.42 -4.07
N ASP A 96 -0.84 -30.90 -3.04
CA ASP A 96 -1.18 -30.59 -1.65
C ASP A 96 -1.10 -29.07 -1.42
N PRO A 97 -2.07 -28.49 -0.70
CA PRO A 97 -2.13 -27.06 -0.50
C PRO A 97 -1.03 -26.64 0.47
N ASN A 98 -0.15 -25.74 0.03
CA ASN A 98 0.94 -25.19 0.81
C ASN A 98 0.95 -23.66 0.68
N LEU A 99 0.89 -22.97 1.81
CA LEU A 99 0.81 -21.51 1.83
C LEU A 99 2.03 -20.86 1.16
N ALA A 100 3.23 -21.39 1.37
CA ALA A 100 4.44 -20.84 0.77
C ALA A 100 4.42 -20.89 -0.76
N ASP A 101 3.78 -21.92 -1.34
CA ASP A 101 3.63 -22.07 -2.78
C ASP A 101 2.61 -21.06 -3.34
N PHE A 102 1.50 -20.82 -2.62
CA PHE A 102 0.52 -19.79 -3.00
C PHE A 102 1.10 -18.39 -2.97
N LEU A 103 1.88 -18.07 -1.93
CA LEU A 103 2.54 -16.79 -1.78
C LEU A 103 3.64 -16.58 -2.83
N THR A 104 4.39 -17.64 -3.17
CA THR A 104 5.37 -17.58 -4.27
C THR A 104 4.67 -17.37 -5.61
N ALA A 105 3.56 -18.06 -5.86
CA ALA A 105 2.74 -17.87 -7.06
C ALA A 105 2.20 -16.44 -7.20
N LEU A 106 1.76 -15.85 -6.09
CA LEU A 106 1.29 -14.47 -6.05
C LEU A 106 2.39 -13.50 -6.50
N MET A 107 3.60 -13.63 -5.93
CA MET A 107 4.74 -12.77 -6.27
C MET A 107 5.17 -12.95 -7.73
N ASP A 108 5.38 -14.20 -8.14
CA ASP A 108 5.87 -14.52 -9.48
C ASP A 108 4.86 -14.13 -10.57
N GLY A 109 3.55 -14.19 -10.25
CA GLY A 109 2.46 -13.74 -11.12
C GLY A 109 2.20 -12.22 -11.09
N GLY A 110 3.00 -11.44 -10.35
CA GLY A 110 2.83 -9.98 -10.22
C GLY A 110 1.51 -9.57 -9.56
N GLY A 111 0.97 -10.41 -8.66
CA GLY A 111 -0.29 -10.16 -8.00
C GLY A 111 -0.17 -9.31 -6.73
N SER A 112 -1.25 -8.61 -6.37
CA SER A 112 -1.32 -7.73 -5.20
C SER A 112 -1.85 -8.42 -3.94
N ASP A 113 -2.84 -9.31 -4.10
CA ASP A 113 -3.54 -9.94 -2.99
C ASP A 113 -3.78 -11.43 -3.28
N LEU A 114 -3.60 -12.30 -2.27
CA LEU A 114 -4.02 -13.70 -2.27
C LEU A 114 -5.28 -13.84 -1.41
N HIS A 115 -6.32 -14.43 -1.98
CA HIS A 115 -7.60 -14.72 -1.35
C HIS A 115 -7.75 -16.23 -1.13
N LEU A 116 -8.04 -16.63 0.10
CA LEU A 116 -8.24 -18.01 0.50
C LEU A 116 -9.63 -18.17 1.13
N THR A 117 -10.44 -19.05 0.55
CA THR A 117 -11.83 -19.29 0.98
C THR A 117 -12.23 -20.74 0.71
N THR A 118 -13.10 -21.30 1.55
CA THR A 118 -13.58 -22.68 1.39
C THR A 118 -14.41 -22.82 0.12
N GLY A 119 -14.22 -23.92 -0.61
CA GLY A 119 -14.97 -24.22 -1.84
C GLY A 119 -14.45 -23.52 -3.11
N SER A 120 -13.37 -22.74 -3.00
CA SER A 120 -12.65 -22.17 -4.15
C SER A 120 -11.20 -22.61 -4.12
N PRO A 121 -10.53 -22.80 -5.28
CA PRO A 121 -9.07 -22.80 -5.34
C PRO A 121 -8.52 -21.46 -4.80
N PRO A 122 -7.22 -21.40 -4.43
CA PRO A 122 -6.58 -20.13 -4.11
C PRO A 122 -6.73 -19.14 -5.25
N VAL A 123 -7.01 -17.87 -4.93
CA VAL A 123 -7.24 -16.81 -5.93
C VAL A 123 -6.24 -15.70 -5.70
N ILE A 124 -5.55 -15.26 -6.75
CA ILE A 124 -4.69 -14.08 -6.71
C ILE A 124 -5.35 -12.92 -7.44
N ARG A 125 -5.12 -11.69 -6.99
CA ARG A 125 -5.50 -10.48 -7.69
C ARG A 125 -4.33 -10.00 -8.53
N VAL A 126 -4.52 -9.85 -9.84
CA VAL A 126 -3.49 -9.30 -10.75
C VAL A 126 -4.13 -8.16 -11.55
N ASN A 127 -3.56 -6.96 -11.46
CA ASN A 127 -4.07 -5.76 -12.14
C ASN A 127 -5.56 -5.46 -11.87
N GLY A 128 -6.05 -5.82 -10.67
CA GLY A 128 -7.44 -5.61 -10.28
C GLY A 128 -8.35 -6.84 -10.47
N ASP A 129 -7.97 -7.79 -11.32
CA ASP A 129 -8.77 -8.98 -11.63
C ASP A 129 -8.44 -10.18 -10.76
N LEU A 130 -9.46 -10.94 -10.36
CA LEU A 130 -9.31 -12.17 -9.58
C LEU A 130 -9.03 -13.37 -10.52
N LYS A 131 -7.89 -14.03 -10.33
CA LYS A 131 -7.44 -15.19 -11.10
C LYS A 131 -7.21 -16.38 -10.18
N ARG A 132 -7.78 -17.54 -10.50
CA ARG A 132 -7.60 -18.77 -9.72
C ARG A 132 -6.22 -19.35 -10.01
N LEU A 133 -5.50 -19.82 -8.99
CA LEU A 133 -4.23 -20.52 -9.23
C LEU A 133 -4.52 -21.88 -9.90
N PRO A 134 -3.96 -22.14 -11.10
CA PRO A 134 -4.15 -23.41 -11.79
C PRO A 134 -3.44 -24.56 -11.06
N GLY A 135 -3.94 -25.78 -11.22
CA GLY A 135 -3.35 -26.98 -10.63
C GLY A 135 -3.66 -27.21 -9.14
N TYR A 136 -4.55 -26.41 -8.55
CA TYR A 136 -5.03 -26.60 -7.17
C TYR A 136 -6.52 -26.93 -7.13
N ARG A 137 -6.87 -27.91 -6.28
CA ARG A 137 -8.25 -28.24 -5.96
C ARG A 137 -8.92 -27.15 -5.11
N PRO A 138 -10.26 -27.06 -5.10
CA PRO A 138 -10.98 -26.22 -4.14
C PRO A 138 -10.58 -26.52 -2.70
N LEU A 139 -10.24 -25.48 -1.94
CA LEU A 139 -9.79 -25.57 -0.55
C LEU A 139 -10.95 -26.08 0.32
N GLN A 140 -10.66 -27.09 1.15
CA GLN A 140 -11.63 -27.60 2.13
C GLN A 140 -11.49 -26.88 3.47
N ARG A 141 -12.56 -26.89 4.28
CA ARG A 141 -12.61 -26.20 5.58
C ARG A 141 -11.42 -26.58 6.47
N VAL A 142 -11.15 -27.88 6.62
CA VAL A 142 -10.09 -28.42 7.49
C VAL A 142 -8.71 -28.04 6.97
N ASP A 143 -8.48 -28.14 5.66
CA ASP A 143 -7.21 -27.80 5.02
C ASP A 143 -6.88 -26.32 5.23
N LEU A 144 -7.87 -25.45 4.98
CA LEU A 144 -7.71 -24.01 5.11
C LEU A 144 -7.48 -23.57 6.57
N GLN A 145 -8.20 -24.17 7.52
CA GLN A 145 -7.98 -23.92 8.95
C GLN A 145 -6.57 -24.33 9.36
N THR A 146 -6.10 -25.51 8.93
CA THR A 146 -4.75 -25.99 9.24
C THR A 146 -3.69 -25.04 8.69
N LEU A 147 -3.85 -24.56 7.45
CA LEU A 147 -2.92 -23.62 6.81
C LEU A 147 -2.87 -22.27 7.50
N LEU A 148 -4.03 -21.70 7.82
CA LEU A 148 -4.09 -20.37 8.43
C LEU A 148 -3.63 -20.41 9.89
N TYR A 149 -4.01 -21.43 10.66
CA TYR A 149 -3.56 -21.55 12.05
C TYR A 149 -2.06 -21.79 12.15
N ALA A 150 -1.43 -22.38 11.13
CA ALA A 150 0.02 -22.59 11.10
C ALA A 150 0.83 -21.28 11.11
N ILE A 151 0.24 -20.17 10.67
CA ILE A 151 0.90 -18.85 10.68
C ILE A 151 0.54 -18.00 11.90
N LEU A 152 -0.42 -18.43 12.71
CA LEU A 152 -0.86 -17.70 13.92
C LEU A 152 -0.09 -18.18 15.15
N THR A 153 0.41 -17.23 15.94
CA THR A 153 0.87 -17.48 17.31
C THR A 153 -0.30 -17.87 18.23
N GLN A 154 -0.01 -18.48 19.38
CA GLN A 154 -1.06 -18.88 20.32
C GLN A 154 -1.95 -17.69 20.76
N LYS A 155 -1.33 -16.55 21.10
CA LYS A 155 -2.05 -15.32 21.44
C LYS A 155 -2.94 -14.81 20.29
N GLN A 156 -2.45 -14.87 19.05
CA GLN A 156 -3.23 -14.49 17.88
C GLN A 156 -4.42 -15.42 17.64
N ARG A 157 -4.27 -16.72 17.89
CA ARG A 157 -5.39 -17.68 17.80
C ARG A 157 -6.48 -17.35 18.82
N GLU A 158 -6.10 -17.08 20.06
CA GLU A 158 -7.05 -16.67 21.11
C GLU A 158 -7.80 -15.40 20.73
N VAL A 159 -7.09 -14.37 20.26
CA VAL A 159 -7.71 -13.11 19.79
C VAL A 159 -8.64 -13.35 18.61
N PHE A 160 -8.25 -14.20 17.65
CA PHE A 160 -9.09 -14.53 16.49
C PHE A 160 -10.33 -15.35 16.90
N GLU A 161 -10.19 -16.29 17.82
CA GLU A 161 -11.31 -17.12 18.29
C GLU A 161 -12.31 -16.32 19.13
N GLU A 162 -11.84 -15.28 19.84
CA GLU A 162 -12.69 -14.36 20.58
C GLU A 162 -13.40 -13.35 19.67
N ASN A 163 -12.67 -12.74 18.72
CA ASN A 163 -13.19 -11.61 17.93
C ASN A 163 -13.70 -12.01 16.54
N LEU A 164 -13.40 -13.22 16.06
CA LEU A 164 -13.74 -13.73 14.72
C LEU A 164 -13.08 -13.01 13.54
N GLU A 165 -12.24 -12.00 13.82
CA GLU A 165 -11.35 -11.33 12.86
C GLU A 165 -9.97 -11.07 13.48
N LEU A 166 -8.93 -11.06 12.63
CA LEU A 166 -7.56 -10.73 13.04
C LEU A 166 -6.76 -10.15 11.87
N ASP A 167 -6.19 -8.97 12.08
CA ASP A 167 -5.12 -8.42 11.25
C ASP A 167 -3.74 -8.79 11.82
N LEU A 168 -2.83 -9.24 10.96
CA LEU A 168 -1.44 -9.54 11.33
C LEU A 168 -0.49 -9.33 10.15
N SER A 169 0.80 -9.27 10.48
CA SER A 169 1.88 -9.34 9.50
C SER A 169 2.45 -10.76 9.42
N TYR A 170 2.66 -11.27 8.20
CA TYR A 170 3.33 -12.54 7.95
C TYR A 170 4.55 -12.35 7.05
N GLN A 171 5.70 -12.88 7.46
CA GLN A 171 6.92 -12.82 6.66
C GLN A 171 7.22 -14.19 6.06
N LEU A 172 7.38 -14.23 4.73
CA LEU A 172 7.96 -15.37 4.03
C LEU A 172 9.48 -15.16 3.99
N PRO A 173 10.28 -15.94 4.77
CA PRO A 173 11.69 -15.67 4.96
C PRO A 173 12.46 -15.53 3.64
N GLY A 174 13.23 -14.44 3.53
CA GLY A 174 14.04 -14.15 2.35
C GLY A 174 13.28 -13.73 1.09
N LYS A 175 11.94 -13.74 1.08
CA LYS A 175 11.14 -13.46 -0.13
C LYS A 175 10.26 -12.20 -0.03
N ALA A 176 9.32 -12.15 0.92
CA ALA A 176 8.30 -11.09 1.00
C ALA A 176 7.70 -10.96 2.40
N ARG A 177 7.06 -9.82 2.66
CA ARG A 177 6.13 -9.64 3.79
C ARG A 177 4.72 -9.48 3.24
N PHE A 178 3.76 -9.93 4.04
CA PHE A 178 2.35 -9.88 3.72
C PHE A 178 1.58 -9.28 4.88
N ARG A 179 0.61 -8.44 4.58
CA ARG A 179 -0.44 -8.09 5.53
C ARG A 179 -1.57 -9.09 5.38
N VAL A 180 -1.90 -9.79 6.45
CA VAL A 180 -2.89 -10.85 6.48
C VAL A 180 -4.08 -10.38 7.29
N ASN A 181 -5.27 -10.49 6.71
CA ASN A 181 -6.52 -10.40 7.44
C ASN A 181 -7.15 -11.80 7.44
N VAL A 182 -7.41 -12.36 8.63
CA VAL A 182 -8.10 -13.63 8.84
C VAL A 182 -9.49 -13.34 9.39
N PHE A 183 -10.52 -14.02 8.89
CA PHE A 183 -11.91 -13.77 9.26
C PHE A 183 -12.74 -15.06 9.23
N GLN A 184 -13.86 -15.08 9.96
CA GLN A 184 -14.83 -16.17 9.94
C GLN A 184 -15.94 -15.92 8.89
N GLN A 185 -16.33 -16.95 8.15
CA GLN A 185 -17.45 -16.91 7.20
C GLN A 185 -18.13 -18.28 7.06
N ARG A 186 -19.45 -18.35 7.25
CA ARG A 186 -20.26 -19.59 7.06
C ARG A 186 -19.63 -20.80 7.77
N ASP A 187 -19.26 -20.61 9.04
CA ASP A 187 -18.59 -21.59 9.91
C ASP A 187 -17.24 -22.10 9.38
N ALA A 188 -16.59 -21.36 8.47
CA ALA A 188 -15.25 -21.65 7.97
C ALA A 188 -14.35 -20.41 8.07
N VAL A 189 -13.06 -20.62 8.25
CA VAL A 189 -12.09 -19.52 8.21
C VAL A 189 -11.82 -19.09 6.76
N GLY A 190 -11.48 -17.82 6.58
CA GLY A 190 -11.01 -17.23 5.34
C GLY A 190 -9.83 -16.30 5.60
N ALA A 191 -9.06 -15.99 4.56
CA ALA A 191 -7.99 -15.00 4.67
C ALA A 191 -7.78 -14.22 3.38
N VAL A 192 -7.33 -12.97 3.54
CA VAL A 192 -6.76 -12.15 2.47
C VAL A 192 -5.34 -11.77 2.86
N MET A 193 -4.39 -12.00 1.97
CA MET A 193 -2.97 -11.70 2.18
C MET A 193 -2.49 -10.73 1.11
N ARG A 194 -2.16 -9.50 1.51
CA ARG A 194 -1.64 -8.46 0.61
C ARG A 194 -0.12 -8.47 0.62
N LEU A 195 0.49 -8.50 -0.55
CA LEU A 195 1.95 -8.38 -0.70
C LEU A 195 2.41 -6.97 -0.29
N ILE A 196 3.41 -6.90 0.58
CA ILE A 196 4.09 -5.66 0.99
C ILE A 196 5.39 -5.52 0.19
N PRO A 197 5.55 -4.44 -0.61
CA PRO A 197 6.69 -4.29 -1.50
C PRO A 197 8.00 -4.01 -0.73
N PHE A 198 9.11 -4.59 -1.23
CA PHE A 198 10.47 -4.24 -0.81
C PHE A 198 11.07 -3.10 -1.63
N GLU A 199 10.60 -2.94 -2.88
CA GLU A 199 11.11 -1.91 -3.76
C GLU A 199 10.58 -0.54 -3.32
N ILE A 200 11.51 0.33 -2.97
CA ILE A 200 11.22 1.71 -2.58
C ILE A 200 11.66 2.61 -3.74
N LYS A 201 10.69 3.33 -4.30
CA LYS A 201 10.94 4.30 -5.38
C LYS A 201 11.71 5.50 -4.85
N SER A 202 12.57 6.09 -5.68
CA SER A 202 13.22 7.34 -5.31
C SER A 202 12.23 8.51 -5.32
N VAL A 203 12.58 9.60 -4.64
CA VAL A 203 11.78 10.85 -4.64
C VAL A 203 11.52 11.34 -6.08
N ALA A 204 12.51 11.18 -6.98
CA ALA A 204 12.39 11.56 -8.38
C ALA A 204 11.44 10.63 -9.17
N ASP A 205 11.50 9.32 -8.94
CA ASP A 205 10.62 8.34 -9.59
C ASP A 205 9.16 8.51 -9.18
N LEU A 206 8.92 9.02 -7.98
CA LEU A 206 7.59 9.40 -7.51
C LEU A 206 7.07 10.69 -8.18
N GLY A 207 7.92 11.44 -8.87
CA GLY A 207 7.57 12.73 -9.48
C GLY A 207 7.45 13.87 -8.47
N LEU A 208 8.08 13.74 -7.29
CA LEU A 208 8.06 14.77 -6.25
C LEU A 208 9.09 15.88 -6.57
N PRO A 209 8.82 17.14 -6.18
CA PRO A 209 9.76 18.24 -6.32
C PRO A 209 11.07 18.02 -5.55
N ALA A 210 12.17 18.62 -6.02
CA ALA A 210 13.48 18.53 -5.38
C ALA A 210 13.47 19.01 -3.91
N THR A 211 12.67 20.03 -3.58
CA THR A 211 12.50 20.53 -2.20
C THR A 211 12.11 19.42 -1.23
N VAL A 212 11.29 18.45 -1.67
CA VAL A 212 10.87 17.32 -0.82
C VAL A 212 12.07 16.44 -0.48
N LYS A 213 12.99 16.25 -1.44
CA LYS A 213 14.26 15.56 -1.24
C LYS A 213 15.14 16.29 -0.22
N ASP A 214 15.15 17.62 -0.24
CA ASP A 214 16.03 18.42 0.62
C ASP A 214 15.71 18.28 2.11
N PHE A 215 14.49 17.89 2.47
CA PHE A 215 14.14 17.55 3.85
C PHE A 215 14.98 16.41 4.43
N THR A 216 15.55 15.51 3.61
CA THR A 216 16.46 14.47 4.10
C THR A 216 17.82 15.00 4.55
N ASN A 217 18.16 16.26 4.23
CA ASN A 217 19.42 16.88 4.62
C ASN A 217 19.35 17.51 6.02
N LEU A 218 18.14 17.63 6.58
CA LEU A 218 17.94 18.17 7.92
C LEU A 218 18.53 17.23 8.98
N ARG A 219 19.14 17.78 10.02
CA ARG A 219 19.62 17.01 11.17
C ARG A 219 18.60 16.90 12.29
N ARG A 220 17.67 17.86 12.36
CA ARG A 220 16.63 17.93 13.39
C ARG A 220 15.39 18.66 12.87
N GLY A 221 14.32 18.59 13.64
CA GLY A 221 13.05 19.25 13.37
C GLY A 221 12.00 18.28 12.84
N MET A 222 10.82 18.80 12.50
CA MET A 222 9.67 18.00 12.13
C MET A 222 9.27 18.23 10.67
N VAL A 223 9.10 17.15 9.91
CA VAL A 223 8.60 17.18 8.53
C VAL A 223 7.32 16.37 8.46
N LEU A 224 6.25 17.01 7.98
CA LEU A 224 4.93 16.39 7.90
C LEU A 224 4.60 16.04 6.46
N VAL A 225 4.15 14.81 6.23
CA VAL A 225 3.56 14.41 4.94
C VAL A 225 2.07 14.19 5.17
N THR A 226 1.24 15.00 4.51
CA THR A 226 -0.20 15.04 4.77
C THR A 226 -1.01 14.72 3.51
N GLY A 227 -2.29 14.47 3.70
CA GLY A 227 -3.25 14.10 2.66
C GLY A 227 -4.18 12.98 3.10
N ILE A 228 -5.23 12.74 2.33
CA ILE A 228 -6.22 11.70 2.63
C ILE A 228 -5.61 10.28 2.54
N THR A 229 -6.38 9.28 2.95
CA THR A 229 -5.99 7.88 2.77
C THR A 229 -5.78 7.59 1.28
N GLY A 230 -4.68 6.90 0.94
CA GLY A 230 -4.33 6.58 -0.44
C GLY A 230 -3.71 7.73 -1.25
N SER A 231 -3.31 8.83 -0.63
CA SER A 231 -2.61 9.94 -1.31
C SER A 231 -1.11 9.73 -1.56
N GLY A 232 -0.54 8.60 -1.12
CA GLY A 232 0.89 8.28 -1.32
C GLY A 232 1.81 8.71 -0.17
N LYS A 233 1.28 9.09 1.01
CA LYS A 233 2.07 9.51 2.18
C LYS A 233 3.15 8.51 2.57
N SER A 234 2.77 7.25 2.83
CA SER A 234 3.70 6.19 3.24
C SER A 234 4.76 5.93 2.16
N THR A 235 4.40 6.04 0.87
CA THR A 235 5.34 5.90 -0.24
C THR A 235 6.37 7.04 -0.27
N THR A 236 5.93 8.27 -0.03
CA THR A 236 6.84 9.42 0.08
C THR A 236 7.77 9.27 1.28
N LEU A 237 7.22 8.92 2.45
CA LEU A 237 8.03 8.72 3.66
C LEU A 237 9.04 7.60 3.49
N ALA A 238 8.65 6.47 2.89
CA ALA A 238 9.57 5.40 2.55
C ALA A 238 10.72 5.91 1.64
N ALA A 239 10.42 6.71 0.62
CA ALA A 239 11.46 7.28 -0.25
C ALA A 239 12.43 8.22 0.52
N LEU A 240 11.92 9.02 1.45
CA LEU A 240 12.73 9.93 2.28
C LEU A 240 13.61 9.16 3.28
N VAL A 241 13.02 8.19 3.99
CA VAL A 241 13.72 7.33 4.94
C VAL A 241 14.77 6.48 4.25
N ASP A 242 14.45 5.89 3.09
CA ASP A 242 15.40 5.05 2.35
C ASP A 242 16.60 5.85 1.82
N ARG A 243 16.38 7.11 1.44
CA ARG A 243 17.45 8.04 1.08
C ARG A 243 18.37 8.33 2.26
N ILE A 244 17.82 8.66 3.44
CA ILE A 244 18.61 8.85 4.68
C ILE A 244 19.42 7.60 4.97
N ASN A 245 18.75 6.44 4.95
CA ASN A 245 19.36 5.14 5.20
C ASN A 245 20.52 4.82 4.25
N SER A 246 20.45 5.27 3.01
CA SER A 246 21.49 5.06 2.00
C SER A 246 22.66 6.04 2.13
N GLU A 247 22.44 7.24 2.66
CA GLU A 247 23.41 8.35 2.60
C GLU A 247 24.06 8.70 3.95
N ARG A 248 23.42 8.38 5.08
CA ARG A 248 23.84 8.79 6.43
C ARG A 248 24.12 7.56 7.32
N PRO A 249 25.12 7.60 8.21
CA PRO A 249 25.37 6.54 9.20
C PRO A 249 24.64 6.87 10.50
N GLU A 250 23.33 6.63 10.52
CA GLU A 250 22.44 7.07 11.61
C GLU A 250 21.54 5.93 12.11
N HIS A 251 20.91 6.12 13.26
CA HIS A 251 19.87 5.24 13.77
C HIS A 251 18.48 5.79 13.42
N ILE A 252 17.75 5.03 12.62
CA ILE A 252 16.38 5.33 12.21
C ILE A 252 15.42 4.43 12.97
N MET A 253 14.40 5.02 13.61
CA MET A 253 13.34 4.30 14.30
C MET A 253 11.99 4.63 13.66
N THR A 254 11.22 3.63 13.26
CA THR A 254 9.86 3.82 12.76
C THR A 254 8.84 3.19 13.69
N VAL A 255 7.70 3.87 13.89
CA VAL A 255 6.52 3.33 14.56
C VAL A 255 5.36 3.45 13.59
N GLU A 256 4.77 2.33 13.19
CA GLU A 256 3.81 2.23 12.09
C GLU A 256 2.61 1.34 12.45
N ASP A 257 1.47 1.54 11.79
CA ASP A 257 0.23 0.77 12.02
C ASP A 257 -0.54 0.56 10.69
N PRO A 258 -0.27 -0.54 9.94
CA PRO A 258 0.87 -1.46 10.08
C PRO A 258 2.11 -0.94 9.34
N ILE A 259 3.20 -1.72 9.33
CA ILE A 259 4.38 -1.41 8.50
C ILE A 259 4.03 -1.58 7.00
N GLU A 260 4.14 -0.48 6.23
CA GLU A 260 3.76 -0.44 4.81
C GLU A 260 4.94 -0.68 3.86
N PHE A 261 6.17 -0.40 4.28
CA PHE A 261 7.39 -0.64 3.52
C PHE A 261 8.47 -1.23 4.40
N LEU A 262 9.19 -2.23 3.90
CA LEU A 262 10.32 -2.82 4.61
C LEU A 262 11.63 -2.17 4.19
N HIS A 263 12.32 -1.58 5.16
CA HIS A 263 13.66 -1.04 4.97
C HIS A 263 14.71 -2.05 5.42
N ARG A 264 15.64 -2.38 4.52
CA ARG A 264 16.85 -3.12 4.90
C ARG A 264 17.89 -2.16 5.44
N HIS A 265 18.72 -2.62 6.37
CA HIS A 265 19.90 -1.86 6.80
C HIS A 265 20.79 -1.54 5.59
N LYS A 266 21.26 -0.29 5.51
CA LYS A 266 22.23 0.15 4.50
C LYS A 266 23.39 0.84 5.22
N LYS A 267 23.50 2.17 5.12
CA LYS A 267 24.48 2.95 5.86
C LYS A 267 23.96 3.27 7.27
N SER A 268 22.64 3.45 7.41
CA SER A 268 21.96 3.55 8.70
C SER A 268 21.56 2.18 9.26
N LEU A 269 21.43 2.15 10.59
CA LEU A 269 20.63 1.15 11.29
C LEU A 269 19.15 1.56 11.22
N ILE A 270 18.24 0.62 10.99
CA ILE A 270 16.80 0.90 10.93
C ILE A 270 16.02 -0.12 11.74
N ASN A 271 15.25 0.34 12.72
CA ASN A 271 14.36 -0.48 13.53
C ASN A 271 12.92 -0.04 13.26
N GLN A 272 12.10 -0.97 12.77
CA GLN A 272 10.68 -0.71 12.49
C GLN A 272 9.81 -1.43 13.51
N ARG A 273 8.87 -0.71 14.12
CA ARG A 273 7.97 -1.23 15.15
C ARG A 273 6.52 -1.10 14.69
N GLU A 274 5.82 -2.22 14.62
CA GLU A 274 4.40 -2.27 14.29
C GLU A 274 3.55 -2.15 15.57
N VAL A 275 2.56 -1.25 15.56
CA VAL A 275 1.57 -1.14 16.64
C VAL A 275 0.70 -2.41 16.68
N GLY A 276 0.38 -2.89 17.88
CA GLY A 276 -0.34 -4.14 18.12
C GLY A 276 0.57 -5.37 18.16
N THR A 277 1.70 -5.36 17.45
CA THR A 277 2.67 -6.47 17.38
C THR A 277 3.91 -6.21 18.21
N ASP A 278 4.66 -5.13 17.93
CA ASP A 278 5.96 -4.80 18.55
C ASP A 278 5.84 -3.73 19.66
N THR A 279 4.68 -3.08 19.74
CA THR A 279 4.35 -2.05 20.74
C THR A 279 2.84 -1.98 20.96
N HIS A 280 2.40 -1.51 22.12
CA HIS A 280 0.97 -1.40 22.44
C HIS A 280 0.28 -0.17 21.83
N GLY A 281 1.05 0.83 21.40
CA GLY A 281 0.52 2.07 20.83
C GLY A 281 1.64 3.03 20.41
N PHE A 282 1.26 4.09 19.69
CA PHE A 282 2.19 5.13 19.25
C PHE A 282 2.82 5.89 20.41
N ALA A 283 2.02 6.37 21.37
CA ALA A 283 2.49 7.12 22.52
C ALA A 283 3.51 6.32 23.36
N GLU A 284 3.18 5.08 23.72
CA GLU A 284 4.09 4.20 24.47
C GLU A 284 5.36 3.88 23.67
N ALA A 285 5.25 3.65 22.36
CA ALA A 285 6.43 3.45 21.52
C ALA A 285 7.35 4.67 21.60
N LEU A 286 6.82 5.86 21.30
CA LEU A 286 7.59 7.10 21.22
C LEU A 286 8.25 7.49 22.55
N LYS A 287 7.56 7.26 23.67
CA LYS A 287 8.12 7.47 25.01
C LYS A 287 9.41 6.67 25.23
N HIS A 288 9.47 5.45 24.71
CA HIS A 288 10.65 4.60 24.79
C HIS A 288 11.68 4.89 23.70
N VAL A 289 11.25 5.31 22.51
CA VAL A 289 12.13 5.66 21.39
C VAL A 289 13.16 6.72 21.78
N LEU A 290 12.79 7.72 22.58
CA LEU A 290 13.72 8.75 23.06
C LEU A 290 14.90 8.23 23.91
N ARG A 291 14.84 6.97 24.38
CA ARG A 291 15.92 6.30 25.12
C ARG A 291 16.62 5.20 24.31
N GLN A 292 16.29 5.08 23.04
CA GLN A 292 16.83 4.09 22.12
C GLN A 292 17.91 4.69 21.21
N ASP A 293 18.42 5.89 21.54
CA ASP A 293 19.44 6.62 20.78
C ASP A 293 19.11 6.79 19.28
N PRO A 294 17.89 7.25 18.90
CA PRO A 294 17.56 7.49 17.49
C PRO A 294 18.12 8.84 17.02
N ASP A 295 18.47 8.93 15.74
CA ASP A 295 18.71 10.21 15.06
C ASP A 295 17.45 10.67 14.30
N VAL A 296 16.75 9.69 13.71
CA VAL A 296 15.56 9.91 12.88
C VAL A 296 14.41 9.06 13.39
N ILE A 297 13.24 9.70 13.56
CA ILE A 297 12.02 9.04 14.04
C ILE A 297 10.92 9.20 12.99
N LEU A 298 10.32 8.10 12.56
CA LEU A 298 9.10 8.13 11.75
C LEU A 298 7.91 7.73 12.61
N VAL A 299 6.89 8.59 12.63
CA VAL A 299 5.61 8.35 13.28
C VAL A 299 4.55 8.16 12.20
N GLY A 300 4.07 6.92 12.06
CA GLY A 300 3.16 6.51 10.99
C GLY A 300 1.92 7.40 10.91
N GLU A 301 1.33 7.75 12.04
CA GLU A 301 0.24 8.72 12.11
C GLU A 301 0.22 9.45 13.45
N MET A 302 -0.14 10.73 13.44
CA MET A 302 -0.28 11.56 14.63
C MET A 302 -1.75 11.94 14.85
N ARG A 303 -2.50 11.04 15.50
CA ARG A 303 -3.94 11.22 15.76
C ARG A 303 -4.24 11.93 17.06
N ASP A 304 -3.56 11.49 18.13
CA ASP A 304 -3.84 11.86 19.50
C ASP A 304 -2.82 12.86 20.07
N LEU A 305 -3.23 13.50 21.17
CA LEU A 305 -2.46 14.52 21.87
C LEU A 305 -1.10 13.98 22.34
N GLU A 306 -1.07 12.77 22.90
CA GLU A 306 0.15 12.18 23.49
C GLU A 306 1.21 11.91 22.44
N THR A 307 0.80 11.35 21.30
CA THR A 307 1.66 11.09 20.14
C THR A 307 2.22 12.40 19.57
N ILE A 308 1.34 13.40 19.35
CA ILE A 308 1.76 14.71 18.82
C ILE A 308 2.72 15.42 19.79
N SER A 309 2.41 15.41 21.09
CA SER A 309 3.24 16.02 22.13
C SER A 309 4.63 15.40 22.18
N THR A 310 4.71 14.06 22.13
CA THR A 310 5.99 13.35 22.16
C THR A 310 6.80 13.58 20.89
N ALA A 311 6.15 13.59 19.72
CA ALA A 311 6.80 13.90 18.44
C ALA A 311 7.35 15.34 18.39
N LEU A 312 6.60 16.32 18.90
CA LEU A 312 7.05 17.71 19.02
C LEU A 312 8.27 17.82 19.94
N THR A 313 8.22 17.17 21.10
CA THR A 313 9.34 17.13 22.05
C THR A 313 10.58 16.49 21.42
N ALA A 314 10.41 15.39 20.68
CA ALA A 314 11.50 14.73 19.98
C ALA A 314 12.17 15.66 18.96
N ALA A 315 11.36 16.35 18.15
CA ALA A 315 11.85 17.29 17.14
C ALA A 315 12.58 18.49 17.76
N GLU A 316 12.09 19.00 18.88
CA GLU A 316 12.71 20.12 19.61
C GLU A 316 14.02 19.72 20.29
N THR A 317 14.10 18.48 20.80
CA THR A 317 15.29 17.93 21.48
C THR A 317 16.39 17.44 20.53
N GLY A 318 16.27 17.72 19.24
CA GLY A 318 17.35 17.53 18.27
C GLY A 318 17.20 16.36 17.32
N HIS A 319 16.07 15.65 17.34
CA HIS A 319 15.79 14.55 16.42
C HIS A 319 15.18 15.07 15.11
N LEU A 320 15.39 14.36 14.01
CA LEU A 320 14.60 14.55 12.80
C LEU A 320 13.35 13.68 12.87
N VAL A 321 12.18 14.29 12.92
CA VAL A 321 10.91 13.59 13.04
C VAL A 321 10.13 13.70 11.75
N PHE A 322 9.74 12.56 11.18
CA PHE A 322 8.75 12.47 10.11
C PHE A 322 7.41 12.04 10.70
N GLY A 323 6.32 12.70 10.29
CA GLY A 323 4.97 12.36 10.73
C GLY A 323 3.95 12.46 9.61
N THR A 324 2.80 11.81 9.78
CA THR A 324 1.65 12.02 8.89
C THR A 324 0.43 12.57 9.61
N LEU A 325 -0.36 13.33 8.86
CA LEU A 325 -1.73 13.75 9.20
C LEU A 325 -2.65 13.54 7.99
N HIS A 326 -3.96 13.60 8.23
CA HIS A 326 -5.00 13.44 7.20
C HIS A 326 -5.55 14.76 6.65
N THR A 327 -4.89 15.88 6.93
CA THR A 327 -5.21 17.21 6.42
C THR A 327 -4.82 17.36 4.95
N GLN A 328 -5.47 18.29 4.24
CA GLN A 328 -5.31 18.43 2.78
C GLN A 328 -4.35 19.55 2.37
N ASP A 329 -4.08 20.50 3.27
CA ASP A 329 -3.18 21.63 3.03
C ASP A 329 -2.31 21.93 4.26
N ALA A 330 -1.28 22.77 4.06
CA ALA A 330 -0.32 23.09 5.09
C ALA A 330 -0.89 23.97 6.23
N PRO A 331 -1.69 25.03 5.98
CA PRO A 331 -2.35 25.78 7.06
C PRO A 331 -3.22 24.90 7.96
N GLN A 332 -4.09 24.07 7.39
CA GLN A 332 -4.95 23.14 8.12
C GLN A 332 -4.13 22.12 8.92
N SER A 333 -2.99 21.69 8.40
CA SER A 333 -2.07 20.79 9.12
C SER A 333 -1.52 21.44 10.40
N VAL A 334 -1.23 22.73 10.36
CA VAL A 334 -0.80 23.50 11.55
C VAL A 334 -1.95 23.60 12.55
N ASP A 335 -3.13 24.04 12.11
CA ASP A 335 -4.31 24.19 12.98
C ASP A 335 -4.68 22.84 13.62
N ARG A 336 -4.68 21.75 12.84
CA ARG A 336 -5.00 20.40 13.33
C ARG A 336 -4.08 19.93 14.47
N ILE A 337 -2.78 20.24 14.40
CA ILE A 337 -1.83 19.92 15.47
C ILE A 337 -2.13 20.71 16.73
N ILE A 338 -2.58 21.96 16.61
CA ILE A 338 -2.86 22.82 17.76
C ILE A 338 -4.21 22.43 18.40
N ASP A 339 -5.21 22.15 17.57
CA ASP A 339 -6.61 21.95 18.00
C ASP A 339 -6.86 20.65 18.76
N VAL A 340 -5.93 19.67 18.71
CA VAL A 340 -6.03 18.49 19.60
C VAL A 340 -5.77 18.84 21.07
N PHE A 341 -5.11 19.97 21.34
CA PHE A 341 -4.76 20.37 22.69
C PHE A 341 -5.86 21.24 23.32
N PRO A 342 -6.07 21.11 24.65
CA PRO A 342 -6.95 21.99 25.39
C PRO A 342 -6.58 23.48 25.21
N PRO A 343 -7.54 24.41 25.21
CA PRO A 343 -7.28 25.83 24.91
C PRO A 343 -6.14 26.48 25.71
N HIS A 344 -5.96 26.08 26.98
CA HIS A 344 -4.91 26.62 27.86
C HIS A 344 -3.49 26.16 27.48
N GLN A 345 -3.33 25.12 26.65
CA GLN A 345 -2.03 24.62 26.19
C GLN A 345 -1.71 25.09 24.76
N GLN A 346 -2.70 25.53 23.99
CA GLN A 346 -2.54 25.83 22.57
C GLN A 346 -1.49 26.91 22.26
N GLU A 347 -1.35 27.91 23.13
CA GLU A 347 -0.32 28.94 22.97
C GLU A 347 1.09 28.36 23.09
N GLN A 348 1.33 27.51 24.10
CA GLN A 348 2.59 26.80 24.26
C GLN A 348 2.88 25.91 23.05
N ILE A 349 1.87 25.16 22.58
CA ILE A 349 2.00 24.27 21.42
C ILE A 349 2.30 25.04 20.14
N ARG A 350 1.71 26.22 19.94
CA ARG A 350 2.07 27.11 18.81
C ARG A 350 3.55 27.47 18.83
N VAL A 351 4.09 27.82 19.99
CA VAL A 351 5.51 28.18 20.14
C VAL A 351 6.41 26.97 19.86
N MET A 352 6.09 25.80 20.43
CA MET A 352 6.83 24.56 20.21
C MET A 352 6.79 24.13 18.75
N LEU A 353 5.60 24.11 18.12
CA LEU A 353 5.43 23.77 16.71
C LEU A 353 6.20 24.74 15.81
N ALA A 354 6.14 26.04 16.09
CA ALA A 354 6.92 27.04 15.35
C ALA A 354 8.44 26.86 15.51
N GLY A 355 8.91 26.26 16.60
CA GLY A 355 10.33 25.89 16.80
C GLY A 355 10.71 24.58 16.11
N ALA A 356 9.85 23.57 16.21
CA ALA A 356 10.12 22.22 15.72
C ALA A 356 9.88 22.05 14.21
N LEU A 357 8.83 22.65 13.64
CA LEU A 357 8.41 22.43 12.25
C LEU A 357 9.51 22.85 11.27
N SER A 358 9.81 21.99 10.30
CA SER A 358 10.76 22.26 9.22
C SER A 358 10.07 22.35 7.85
N GLY A 359 9.02 21.57 7.64
CA GLY A 359 8.20 21.67 6.44
C GLY A 359 6.98 20.76 6.45
N ILE A 360 6.05 21.02 5.53
CA ILE A 360 4.83 20.25 5.31
C ILE A 360 4.71 19.95 3.82
N VAL A 361 4.41 18.70 3.48
CA VAL A 361 4.16 18.23 2.12
C VAL A 361 2.76 17.65 2.06
N SER A 362 1.79 18.41 1.55
CA SER A 362 0.41 17.97 1.42
C SER A 362 0.21 17.34 0.04
N GLN A 363 -0.34 16.12 -0.01
CA GLN A 363 -0.34 15.30 -1.23
C GLN A 363 -1.74 14.86 -1.66
N GLN A 364 -1.94 14.78 -2.97
CA GLN A 364 -3.04 14.07 -3.59
C GLN A 364 -2.56 13.30 -4.83
N LEU A 365 -3.26 12.20 -5.15
CA LEU A 365 -3.03 11.43 -6.36
C LEU A 365 -4.11 11.73 -7.39
N VAL A 366 -3.70 12.10 -8.59
CA VAL A 366 -4.57 12.53 -9.68
C VAL A 366 -4.43 11.57 -10.86
N PRO A 367 -5.53 11.10 -11.48
CA PRO A 367 -5.45 10.29 -12.69
C PRO A 367 -4.59 10.94 -13.78
N THR A 368 -3.72 10.16 -14.39
CA THR A 368 -2.89 10.59 -15.51
C THR A 368 -3.72 10.75 -16.78
N ALA A 369 -3.31 11.64 -17.68
CA ALA A 369 -4.02 11.92 -18.92
C ALA A 369 -4.12 10.71 -19.87
N ASP A 370 -3.19 9.75 -19.76
CA ASP A 370 -3.22 8.51 -20.54
C ASP A 370 -4.12 7.42 -19.93
N GLY A 371 -4.68 7.65 -18.74
CA GLY A 371 -5.54 6.71 -18.01
C GLY A 371 -4.83 5.49 -17.44
N LYS A 372 -3.50 5.40 -17.50
CA LYS A 372 -2.74 4.19 -17.11
C LYS A 372 -2.22 4.23 -15.68
N GLY A 373 -2.26 5.39 -15.02
CA GLY A 373 -1.76 5.54 -13.66
C GLY A 373 -2.23 6.80 -12.96
N ARG A 374 -1.50 7.17 -11.90
CA ARG A 374 -1.75 8.36 -11.10
C ARG A 374 -0.47 9.19 -10.99
N ALA A 375 -0.59 10.50 -11.15
CA ALA A 375 0.46 11.48 -10.87
C ALA A 375 0.26 12.04 -9.45
N VAL A 376 1.35 12.28 -8.74
CA VAL A 376 1.30 12.99 -7.46
C VAL A 376 1.25 14.50 -7.71
N ALA A 377 0.27 15.18 -7.11
CA ALA A 377 0.25 16.62 -6.96
C ALA A 377 0.51 16.95 -5.50
N VAL A 378 1.37 17.95 -5.27
CA VAL A 378 1.83 18.30 -3.92
C VAL A 378 1.89 19.79 -3.71
N GLU A 379 1.49 20.20 -2.52
CA GLU A 379 1.78 21.48 -1.91
C GLU A 379 2.98 21.32 -0.98
N VAL A 380 3.91 22.28 -0.97
CA VAL A 380 5.12 22.23 -0.15
C VAL A 380 5.30 23.54 0.61
N LEU A 381 5.24 23.46 1.94
CA LEU A 381 5.58 24.53 2.88
C LEU A 381 6.97 24.26 3.46
N VAL A 382 7.82 25.29 3.49
CA VAL A 382 9.11 25.28 4.22
C VAL A 382 9.01 26.25 5.39
N ALA A 383 9.35 25.82 6.61
CA ALA A 383 9.19 26.63 7.81
C ALA A 383 10.27 27.73 7.94
N THR A 384 10.14 28.79 7.14
CA THR A 384 10.98 30.00 7.20
C THR A 384 10.73 30.80 8.48
N PRO A 385 11.62 31.73 8.87
CA PRO A 385 11.37 32.61 10.02
C PRO A 385 10.01 33.34 9.96
N ALA A 386 9.59 33.78 8.78
CA ALA A 386 8.28 34.42 8.58
C ALA A 386 7.12 33.47 8.87
N VAL A 387 7.15 32.25 8.31
CA VAL A 387 6.13 31.23 8.56
C VAL A 387 6.08 30.86 10.04
N ARG A 388 7.24 30.69 10.68
CA ARG A 388 7.32 30.40 12.12
C ARG A 388 6.69 31.51 12.96
N ASN A 389 6.91 32.78 12.59
CA ASN A 389 6.26 33.91 13.27
C ASN A 389 4.73 33.86 13.10
N LEU A 390 4.22 33.56 11.91
CA LEU A 390 2.78 33.40 11.67
C LEU A 390 2.17 32.30 12.55
N ILE A 391 2.88 31.17 12.72
CA ILE A 391 2.44 30.09 13.61
C ILE A 391 2.40 30.56 15.07
N ARG A 392 3.45 31.26 15.56
CA ARG A 392 3.48 31.76 16.95
C ARG A 392 2.34 32.75 17.23
N GLU A 393 2.04 33.62 16.27
CA GLU A 393 1.00 34.64 16.39
C GLU A 393 -0.43 34.12 16.10
N GLY A 394 -0.58 32.83 15.76
CA GLY A 394 -1.89 32.26 15.40
C GLY A 394 -2.46 32.80 14.10
N LYS A 395 -1.62 33.29 13.18
CA LYS A 395 -2.01 33.85 11.87
C LYS A 395 -1.90 32.80 10.76
N THR A 396 -2.40 31.58 11.00
CA THR A 396 -2.28 30.43 10.09
C THR A 396 -2.93 30.67 8.72
N HIS A 397 -4.01 31.45 8.68
CA HIS A 397 -4.66 31.91 7.44
C HIS A 397 -3.73 32.68 6.48
N GLN A 398 -2.62 33.28 6.95
CA GLN A 398 -1.65 34.00 6.11
C GLN A 398 -0.53 33.11 5.57
N ILE A 399 -0.47 31.84 5.99
CA ILE A 399 0.55 30.89 5.52
C ILE A 399 0.40 30.66 4.02
N TYR A 400 -0.83 30.56 3.50
CA TYR A 400 -1.08 30.35 2.07
C TYR A 400 -0.43 31.46 1.21
N THR A 401 -0.69 32.74 1.52
CA THR A 401 -0.06 33.88 0.82
C THR A 401 1.46 33.86 0.95
N SER A 402 1.98 33.45 2.11
CA SER A 402 3.44 33.31 2.31
C SER A 402 4.04 32.22 1.43
N MET A 403 3.31 31.13 1.18
CA MET A 403 3.73 30.06 0.28
C MET A 403 3.74 30.50 -1.18
N GLN A 404 2.73 31.27 -1.62
CA GLN A 404 2.71 31.83 -2.98
C GLN A 404 3.94 32.72 -3.25
N ALA A 405 4.37 33.51 -2.26
CA ALA A 405 5.58 34.33 -2.37
C ALA A 405 6.88 33.55 -2.07
N GLY A 406 6.78 32.31 -1.61
CA GLY A 406 7.86 31.50 -1.04
C GLY A 406 8.65 30.66 -2.03
N GLY A 407 8.42 30.80 -3.35
CA GLY A 407 9.04 29.96 -4.38
C GLY A 407 10.57 29.87 -4.33
N LYS A 408 11.25 30.95 -3.90
CA LYS A 408 12.71 30.97 -3.69
C LYS A 408 13.21 30.00 -2.61
N TYR A 409 12.33 29.58 -1.70
CA TYR A 409 12.61 28.57 -0.67
C TYR A 409 12.16 27.16 -1.11
N GLY A 410 11.74 26.99 -2.36
CA GLY A 410 11.20 25.74 -2.87
C GLY A 410 9.75 25.49 -2.44
N MET A 411 9.05 26.50 -1.91
CA MET A 411 7.62 26.40 -1.63
C MET A 411 6.80 26.40 -2.90
N GLN A 412 5.66 25.73 -2.86
CA GLN A 412 4.68 25.75 -3.93
C GLN A 412 3.30 25.46 -3.35
N VAL A 413 2.26 26.12 -3.87
CA VAL A 413 0.87 25.81 -3.53
C VAL A 413 0.33 24.68 -4.42
N MET A 414 -0.71 23.97 -3.96
CA MET A 414 -1.28 22.82 -4.67
C MET A 414 -1.66 23.17 -6.12
N ASP A 415 -2.35 24.30 -6.31
CA ASP A 415 -2.90 24.73 -7.60
C ASP A 415 -1.79 25.02 -8.61
N GLN A 416 -0.64 25.52 -8.15
CA GLN A 416 0.54 25.73 -8.97
C GLN A 416 1.10 24.42 -9.50
N HIS A 417 1.25 23.40 -8.63
CA HIS A 417 1.78 22.12 -9.06
C HIS A 417 0.78 21.37 -9.98
N LEU A 418 -0.52 21.46 -9.72
CA LEU A 418 -1.56 20.93 -10.62
C LEU A 418 -1.48 21.60 -12.01
N ALA A 419 -1.38 22.92 -12.07
CA ALA A 419 -1.23 23.65 -13.33
C ALA A 419 0.04 23.25 -14.09
N GLU A 420 1.15 23.00 -13.38
CA GLU A 420 2.37 22.46 -13.98
C GLU A 420 2.18 21.05 -14.55
N LEU A 421 1.49 20.16 -13.83
CA LEU A 421 1.20 18.80 -14.31
C LEU A 421 0.34 18.84 -15.58
N VAL A 422 -0.62 19.77 -15.66
CA VAL A 422 -1.44 20.00 -16.86
C VAL A 422 -0.59 20.52 -18.02
N LYS A 423 0.26 21.52 -17.78
CA LYS A 423 1.19 22.05 -18.80
C LYS A 423 2.16 21.00 -19.33
N LYS A 424 2.59 20.07 -18.47
CA LYS A 424 3.45 18.93 -18.83
C LYS A 424 2.68 17.79 -19.52
N GLY A 425 1.37 17.91 -19.72
CA GLY A 425 0.51 16.88 -20.31
C GLY A 425 0.35 15.62 -19.45
N LYS A 426 0.74 15.66 -18.16
CA LYS A 426 0.63 14.51 -17.26
C LYS A 426 -0.78 14.31 -16.74
N VAL A 427 -1.53 15.40 -16.57
CA VAL A 427 -2.91 15.42 -16.07
C VAL A 427 -3.76 16.25 -17.05
N THR A 428 -5.02 15.87 -17.25
CA THR A 428 -5.93 16.66 -18.10
C THR A 428 -6.33 17.97 -17.42
N TYR A 429 -6.67 19.00 -18.20
CA TYR A 429 -7.12 20.26 -17.63
C TYR A 429 -8.37 20.09 -16.74
N ASP A 430 -9.36 19.33 -17.19
CA ASP A 430 -10.61 19.10 -16.44
C ASP A 430 -10.35 18.44 -15.09
N MET A 431 -9.44 17.46 -15.07
CA MET A 431 -9.04 16.80 -13.83
C MET A 431 -8.23 17.74 -12.91
N GLY A 432 -7.38 18.61 -13.47
CA GLY A 432 -6.71 19.65 -12.70
C GLY A 432 -7.70 20.63 -12.06
N LEU A 433 -8.74 21.03 -12.79
CA LEU A 433 -9.79 21.93 -12.31
C LEU A 433 -10.66 21.26 -11.23
N GLU A 434 -10.99 19.98 -11.37
CA GLU A 434 -11.72 19.19 -10.36
C GLU A 434 -10.96 19.10 -9.02
N ARG A 435 -9.62 19.08 -9.09
CA ARG A 435 -8.74 18.76 -7.95
C ARG A 435 -8.06 19.96 -7.30
N CYS A 436 -8.20 21.15 -7.89
CA CYS A 436 -7.63 22.38 -7.35
C CYS A 436 -8.39 22.87 -6.11
N HIS A 437 -7.72 23.68 -5.29
CA HIS A 437 -8.35 24.39 -4.16
C HIS A 437 -9.01 25.69 -4.64
N HIS A 438 -8.39 26.42 -5.58
CA HIS A 438 -8.89 27.70 -6.09
C HIS A 438 -8.96 27.69 -7.63
N ALA A 439 -10.16 27.54 -8.17
CA ALA A 439 -10.41 27.43 -9.61
C ALA A 439 -9.90 28.64 -10.42
N GLU A 440 -10.12 29.86 -9.94
CA GLU A 440 -9.68 31.09 -10.63
C GLU A 440 -8.15 31.15 -10.76
N GLU A 441 -7.45 30.88 -9.67
CA GLU A 441 -5.98 30.87 -9.64
C GLU A 441 -5.43 29.72 -10.49
N PHE A 442 -6.01 28.53 -10.39
CA PHE A 442 -5.64 27.41 -11.24
C PHE A 442 -5.80 27.75 -12.73
N ASN A 443 -6.91 28.38 -13.14
CA ASN A 443 -7.16 28.77 -14.53
C ASN A 443 -6.12 29.75 -15.05
N ARG A 444 -5.79 30.76 -14.25
CA ARG A 444 -4.73 31.73 -14.54
C ARG A 444 -3.39 31.03 -14.70
N LEU A 445 -3.04 30.14 -13.77
CA LEU A 445 -1.78 29.41 -13.79
C LEU A 445 -1.70 28.40 -14.95
N ALA A 446 -2.79 27.74 -15.31
CA ALA A 446 -2.85 26.74 -16.38
C ALA A 446 -2.81 27.36 -17.79
N GLY A 447 -2.96 28.70 -17.93
CA GLY A 447 -2.89 29.41 -19.20
C GLY A 447 -4.22 29.55 -19.94
N LYS A 448 -5.34 29.55 -19.21
CA LYS A 448 -6.69 29.90 -19.72
C LYS A 448 -7.18 31.27 -19.21
N GLY A 449 -6.27 32.16 -18.84
CA GLY A 449 -6.56 33.52 -18.36
C GLY A 449 -6.15 34.58 -19.36
#